data_AF-Q2JMS4-F1
#
_entry.id   AF-Q2JMS4-F1
#
_cell.length_a   1.000
_cell.length_b   1.000
_cell.length_c   1.000
_cell.angle_alpha   90.00
_cell.angle_beta   90.00
_cell.angle_gamma   90.00
#
_symmetry.space_group_name_H-M   'P 1'
#
loop_
_entity.id
_entity.type
_entity.pdbx_description
1 polymer ?
#
loop_
_entity_poly.entity_id
_entity_poly.type
_entity_poly.pdbx_seq_one_letter_code
_entity_poly.pdbx_strand_id
1 'polypeptide(L)'
;MLAAAFFVIESHRQVWPQSNASQSQAFLEWVSSQPTPEQQDVFVDGVIRLQFNRPLDPNLQRLAVQLDPPAAVIFDVQGDELLLKPRDPLRFSTRYTLTLSPQEGLPLEQAIQLSFRTEPQFTYERDVKPLLEASCVGCHQPAGRQRTQLLDSYEATMAYVRPGDPNSELINPRWTSRHAYILNAINPNRPQARGGSPEIAYIQARGLPLSRLGFWTPEEVEIVRTWIVQDGAPRTSARLQMGK
;
A
#
# COMPACT_ATOMS: atom_id res chain seq x y z
N MET A 1 -73.83 -66.88 3.10
CA MET A 1 -74.21 -65.45 3.17
C MET A 1 -73.06 -64.69 3.83
N LEU A 2 -72.49 -63.73 3.11
CA LEU A 2 -71.44 -62.83 3.58
C LEU A 2 -71.98 -61.85 4.63
N ALA A 3 -71.15 -61.51 5.61
CA ALA A 3 -71.15 -60.18 6.23
C ALA A 3 -69.75 -59.88 6.80
N ALA A 4 -69.11 -58.85 6.24
CA ALA A 4 -67.86 -58.27 6.69
C ALA A 4 -68.12 -57.23 7.78
N ALA A 5 -67.23 -57.10 8.75
CA ALA A 5 -67.18 -55.97 9.67
C ALA A 5 -65.76 -55.37 9.64
N PHE A 6 -65.68 -54.13 9.17
CA PHE A 6 -64.47 -53.32 9.14
C PHE A 6 -64.22 -52.72 10.54
N PHE A 7 -63.00 -52.84 11.06
CA PHE A 7 -62.52 -52.04 12.18
C PHE A 7 -61.90 -50.75 11.63
N VAL A 8 -62.41 -49.60 12.09
CA VAL A 8 -61.76 -48.29 11.93
C VAL A 8 -60.82 -48.10 13.12
N ILE A 9 -59.53 -47.90 12.84
CA ILE A 9 -58.52 -47.53 13.85
C ILE A 9 -58.43 -46.00 13.82
N GLU A 10 -58.85 -45.37 14.92
CA GLU A 10 -58.71 -43.95 15.19
C GLU A 10 -57.21 -43.58 15.18
N SER A 11 -56.80 -42.67 14.30
CA SER A 11 -55.42 -42.21 14.23
C SER A 11 -55.15 -41.20 15.36
N HIS A 12 -54.27 -41.58 16.28
CA HIS A 12 -53.74 -40.67 17.29
C HIS A 12 -53.06 -39.48 16.60
N ARG A 13 -53.65 -38.28 16.70
CA ARG A 13 -52.97 -37.02 16.36
C ARG A 13 -51.79 -36.83 17.31
N GLN A 14 -50.59 -37.07 16.80
CA GLN A 14 -49.35 -36.59 17.43
C GLN A 14 -49.38 -35.07 17.44
N VAL A 15 -49.52 -34.48 18.64
CA VAL A 15 -49.22 -33.08 18.89
C VAL A 15 -47.71 -32.95 18.85
N TRP A 16 -47.19 -32.40 17.75
CA TRP A 16 -45.81 -31.93 17.70
C TRP A 16 -45.66 -30.75 18.65
N PRO A 17 -44.70 -30.75 19.60
CA PRO A 17 -44.33 -29.50 20.25
C PRO A 17 -43.68 -28.61 19.19
N GLN A 18 -44.32 -27.47 18.90
CA GLN A 18 -43.66 -26.37 18.21
C GLN A 18 -42.44 -25.98 19.05
N SER A 19 -41.24 -26.33 18.57
CA SER A 19 -40.02 -25.77 19.08
C SER A 19 -40.00 -24.29 18.75
N ASN A 20 -40.47 -23.49 19.70
CA ASN A 20 -40.13 -22.08 19.83
C ASN A 20 -38.61 -21.99 20.08
N ALA A 21 -37.83 -22.04 19.00
CA ALA A 21 -36.46 -21.58 18.95
C ALA A 21 -36.35 -20.61 17.77
N SER A 22 -37.09 -19.51 17.89
CA SER A 22 -36.86 -18.27 17.15
C SER A 22 -35.41 -17.83 17.38
N GLN A 23 -34.56 -18.17 16.41
CA GLN A 23 -33.41 -17.42 15.91
C GLN A 23 -32.87 -16.34 16.87
N SER A 24 -32.04 -16.75 17.84
CA SER A 24 -30.93 -15.90 18.25
C SER A 24 -29.95 -15.89 17.08
N GLN A 25 -30.11 -14.91 16.18
CA GLN A 25 -29.15 -14.64 15.13
C GLN A 25 -27.85 -14.23 15.84
N ALA A 26 -26.95 -15.19 16.07
CA ALA A 26 -25.68 -14.92 16.74
C ALA A 26 -25.00 -13.77 16.01
N PHE A 27 -24.51 -12.76 16.72
CA PHE A 27 -23.87 -11.60 16.10
C PHE A 27 -22.60 -12.03 15.36
N LEU A 28 -22.25 -11.25 14.33
CA LEU A 28 -20.99 -11.39 13.60
C LEU A 28 -19.89 -10.71 14.42
N GLU A 29 -18.81 -11.42 14.72
CA GLU A 29 -17.70 -10.89 15.53
C GLU A 29 -16.52 -10.54 14.63
N TRP A 30 -15.94 -9.36 14.86
CA TRP A 30 -14.71 -8.92 14.21
C TRP A 30 -13.51 -9.58 14.87
N VAL A 31 -12.70 -10.30 14.06
CA VAL A 31 -11.55 -11.08 14.52
C VAL A 31 -10.26 -10.31 14.36
N SER A 32 -10.04 -9.72 13.17
CA SER A 32 -8.82 -8.98 12.85
C SER A 32 -9.03 -8.07 11.64
N SER A 33 -8.05 -7.20 11.37
CA SER A 33 -8.07 -6.36 10.18
C SER A 33 -6.68 -6.15 9.61
N GLN A 34 -6.64 -5.83 8.32
CA GLN A 34 -5.50 -5.21 7.67
C GLN A 34 -6.00 -3.91 7.02
N PRO A 35 -5.52 -2.71 7.36
CA PRO A 35 -4.51 -2.44 8.37
C PRO A 35 -4.91 -2.89 9.78
N THR A 36 -3.93 -3.17 10.62
CA THR A 36 -4.17 -3.42 12.05
C THR A 36 -4.58 -2.11 12.74
N PRO A 37 -5.27 -2.18 13.89
CA PRO A 37 -5.63 -0.97 14.65
C PRO A 37 -4.41 -0.10 14.96
N GLU A 38 -4.55 1.20 14.71
CA GLU A 38 -3.50 2.22 14.86
C GLU A 38 -2.26 2.04 13.97
N GLN A 39 -2.33 1.18 12.95
CA GLN A 39 -1.23 1.00 12.01
C GLN A 39 -0.83 2.34 11.38
N GLN A 40 0.46 2.63 11.46
CA GLN A 40 1.14 3.70 10.73
C GLN A 40 1.68 3.05 9.45
N ASP A 41 1.80 3.79 8.35
CA ASP A 41 2.30 3.26 7.06
C ASP A 41 1.28 2.46 6.22
N VAL A 42 0.00 2.83 6.29
CA VAL A 42 -1.01 2.27 5.38
C VAL A 42 -0.90 2.91 4.00
N PHE A 43 -0.93 2.10 2.95
CA PHE A 43 -0.90 2.63 1.60
C PHE A 43 -2.16 3.43 1.29
N VAL A 44 -1.99 4.56 0.61
CA VAL A 44 -3.10 5.42 0.19
C VAL A 44 -4.10 4.71 -0.73
N ASP A 45 -3.71 3.65 -1.43
CA ASP A 45 -4.57 2.79 -2.25
C ASP A 45 -4.74 1.38 -1.67
N GLY A 46 -4.31 1.17 -0.43
CA GLY A 46 -4.38 -0.10 0.27
C GLY A 46 -5.82 -0.58 0.45
N VAL A 47 -6.02 -1.89 0.27
CA VAL A 47 -7.30 -2.54 0.58
C VAL A 47 -7.39 -2.73 2.08
N ILE A 48 -8.48 -2.24 2.67
CA ILE A 48 -8.83 -2.48 4.06
C ILE A 48 -9.62 -3.80 4.12
N ARG A 49 -9.09 -4.79 4.84
CA ARG A 49 -9.68 -6.12 5.04
C ARG A 49 -10.16 -6.23 6.46
N LEU A 50 -11.40 -6.66 6.65
CA LEU A 50 -11.98 -6.99 7.95
C LEU A 50 -12.29 -8.49 7.96
N GLN A 51 -11.66 -9.21 8.87
CA GLN A 51 -11.86 -10.64 9.08
C GLN A 51 -12.94 -10.85 10.14
N PHE A 52 -13.88 -11.74 9.87
CA PHE A 52 -14.93 -12.12 10.81
C PHE A 52 -14.81 -13.58 11.25
N ASN A 53 -15.54 -13.92 12.32
CA ASN A 53 -15.52 -15.25 12.93
C ASN A 53 -16.27 -16.32 12.11
N ARG A 54 -16.96 -15.92 11.04
CA ARG A 54 -17.73 -16.81 10.16
C ARG A 54 -17.97 -16.14 8.80
N PRO A 55 -18.35 -16.92 7.77
CA PRO A 55 -18.66 -16.39 6.45
C PRO A 55 -19.74 -15.30 6.46
N LEU A 56 -19.53 -14.26 5.65
CA LEU A 56 -20.47 -13.19 5.37
C LEU A 56 -21.52 -13.64 4.35
N ASP A 57 -22.63 -12.91 4.26
CA ASP A 57 -23.61 -13.14 3.20
C ASP A 57 -23.02 -12.74 1.84
N PRO A 58 -22.84 -13.67 0.89
CA PRO A 58 -22.32 -13.36 -0.44
C PRO A 58 -23.26 -12.47 -1.25
N ASN A 59 -24.53 -12.31 -0.85
CA ASN A 59 -25.52 -11.48 -1.51
C ASN A 59 -25.65 -10.08 -0.91
N LEU A 60 -24.69 -9.64 -0.07
CA LEU A 60 -24.69 -8.30 0.50
C LEU A 60 -24.64 -7.23 -0.60
N GLN A 61 -25.77 -6.60 -0.92
CA GLN A 61 -25.86 -5.63 -2.02
C GLN A 61 -25.51 -4.19 -1.62
N ARG A 62 -25.59 -3.88 -0.33
CA ARG A 62 -25.38 -2.52 0.20
C ARG A 62 -24.52 -2.58 1.45
N LEU A 63 -23.57 -1.66 1.53
CA LEU A 63 -22.72 -1.47 2.69
C LEU A 63 -22.63 0.02 3.01
N ALA A 64 -23.14 0.40 4.18
CA ALA A 64 -22.88 1.70 4.78
C ALA A 64 -21.59 1.62 5.60
N VAL A 65 -20.54 2.26 5.10
CA VAL A 65 -19.26 2.41 5.78
C VAL A 65 -18.82 3.86 5.69
N GLN A 66 -18.25 4.37 6.78
CA GLN A 66 -17.78 5.75 6.86
C GLN A 66 -16.27 5.76 7.09
N LEU A 67 -15.60 6.68 6.42
CA LEU A 67 -14.22 7.05 6.69
C LEU A 67 -14.21 8.52 7.12
N ASP A 68 -13.43 8.85 8.14
CA ASP A 68 -13.12 10.22 8.52
C ASP A 68 -11.59 10.44 8.47
N PRO A 69 -11.05 11.31 7.59
CA PRO A 69 -11.76 12.16 6.63
C PRO A 69 -12.60 11.38 5.60
N PRO A 70 -13.66 11.99 5.03
CA PRO A 70 -14.51 11.33 4.04
C PRO A 70 -13.73 10.84 2.80
N ALA A 71 -13.89 9.55 2.49
CA ALA A 71 -13.39 8.92 1.27
C ALA A 71 -14.35 7.82 0.81
N ALA A 72 -14.54 7.69 -0.50
CA ALA A 72 -15.42 6.66 -1.07
C ALA A 72 -14.69 5.31 -1.16
N VAL A 73 -15.38 4.22 -0.83
CA VAL A 73 -14.87 2.86 -0.96
C VAL A 73 -15.83 2.00 -1.78
N ILE A 74 -15.29 0.99 -2.44
CA ILE A 74 -16.02 -0.13 -3.05
C ILE A 74 -15.75 -1.34 -2.18
N PHE A 75 -16.75 -2.19 -1.97
CA PHE A 75 -16.59 -3.39 -1.16
C PHE A 75 -16.74 -4.68 -1.96
N ASP A 76 -16.15 -5.75 -1.45
CA ASP A 76 -16.29 -7.12 -1.93
C ASP A 76 -16.33 -8.08 -0.73
N VAL A 77 -16.99 -9.22 -0.88
CA VAL A 77 -17.14 -10.24 0.17
C VAL A 77 -16.45 -11.52 -0.30
N GLN A 78 -15.49 -12.00 0.49
CA GLN A 78 -14.73 -13.22 0.20
C GLN A 78 -14.75 -14.15 1.41
N GLY A 79 -15.74 -15.05 1.44
CA GLY A 79 -15.92 -15.96 2.57
C GLY A 79 -16.24 -15.17 3.84
N ASP A 80 -15.33 -15.16 4.80
CA ASP A 80 -15.40 -14.44 6.07
C ASP A 80 -14.62 -13.11 6.09
N GLU A 81 -14.11 -12.67 4.93
CA GLU A 81 -13.50 -11.36 4.75
C GLU A 81 -14.44 -10.35 4.08
N LEU A 82 -14.49 -9.13 4.63
CA LEU A 82 -14.98 -7.93 3.93
C LEU A 82 -13.80 -7.11 3.43
N LEU A 83 -13.72 -6.93 2.12
CA LEU A 83 -12.68 -6.15 1.46
C LEU A 83 -13.24 -4.77 1.14
N LEU A 84 -12.53 -3.72 1.49
CA LEU A 84 -12.89 -2.32 1.25
C LEU A 84 -11.75 -1.65 0.51
N LYS A 85 -11.98 -1.31 -0.75
CA LYS A 85 -11.00 -0.64 -1.61
C LYS A 85 -11.37 0.83 -1.77
N PRO A 86 -10.50 1.78 -1.39
CA PRO A 86 -10.69 3.19 -1.74
C PRO A 86 -10.90 3.35 -3.25
N ARG A 87 -11.94 4.10 -3.65
CA ARG A 87 -12.24 4.38 -5.06
C ARG A 87 -11.16 5.25 -5.69
N ASP A 88 -10.68 6.21 -4.90
CA ASP A 88 -9.56 7.09 -5.20
C ASP A 88 -8.49 6.93 -4.10
N PRO A 89 -7.21 7.22 -4.38
CA PRO A 89 -6.18 7.22 -3.35
C PRO A 89 -6.56 8.13 -2.18
N LEU A 90 -6.44 7.60 -0.96
CA LEU A 90 -6.62 8.33 0.29
C LEU A 90 -5.58 9.46 0.39
N ARG A 91 -5.88 10.46 1.21
CA ARG A 91 -4.96 11.58 1.47
C ARG A 91 -3.72 11.05 2.15
N PHE A 92 -2.56 11.56 1.75
CA PHE A 92 -1.28 11.24 2.36
C PHE A 92 -1.19 11.75 3.81
N SER A 93 -0.41 11.06 4.66
CA SER A 93 -0.04 11.50 6.02
C SER A 93 -1.24 11.77 6.91
N THR A 94 -2.36 11.12 6.59
CA THR A 94 -3.67 11.43 7.14
C THR A 94 -4.13 10.27 8.00
N ARG A 95 -4.53 10.58 9.23
CA ARG A 95 -5.22 9.61 10.08
C ARG A 95 -6.64 9.44 9.55
N TYR A 96 -7.02 8.20 9.29
CA TYR A 96 -8.37 7.81 8.93
C TYR A 96 -8.98 7.00 10.08
N THR A 97 -10.26 7.25 10.37
CA THR A 97 -11.08 6.38 11.21
C THR A 97 -12.20 5.79 10.36
N LEU A 98 -12.17 4.48 10.18
CA LEU A 98 -13.25 3.72 9.58
C LEU A 98 -14.30 3.38 10.63
N THR A 99 -15.56 3.65 10.34
CA THR A 99 -16.71 3.24 11.15
C THR A 99 -17.62 2.34 10.33
N LEU A 100 -17.87 1.13 10.84
CA LEU A 100 -18.80 0.16 10.26
C LEU A 100 -19.87 -0.17 11.31
N SER A 101 -21.08 0.34 11.10
CA SER A 101 -22.21 0.15 12.03
C SER A 101 -22.98 -1.14 11.73
N PRO A 102 -23.70 -1.70 12.72
CA PRO A 102 -24.66 -2.78 12.48
C PRO A 102 -25.66 -2.40 11.38
N GLN A 103 -25.90 -3.31 10.44
CA GLN A 103 -26.81 -3.07 9.31
C GLN A 103 -27.39 -4.38 8.76
N GLU A 104 -28.38 -4.26 7.88
CA GLU A 104 -28.98 -5.40 7.19
C GLU A 104 -27.90 -6.19 6.42
N GLY A 105 -27.89 -7.52 6.60
CA GLY A 105 -26.87 -8.41 6.01
C GLY A 105 -25.51 -8.41 6.73
N LEU A 106 -25.31 -7.53 7.72
CA LEU A 106 -24.10 -7.48 8.54
C LEU A 106 -24.46 -7.27 10.03
N PRO A 107 -24.93 -8.32 10.73
CA PRO A 107 -25.45 -8.23 12.09
C PRO A 107 -24.32 -8.13 13.12
N LEU A 108 -23.71 -6.95 13.22
CA LEU A 108 -22.71 -6.63 14.25
C LEU A 108 -23.41 -6.34 15.59
N GLU A 109 -22.79 -6.73 16.71
CA GLU A 109 -23.28 -6.37 18.05
C GLU A 109 -23.08 -4.86 18.33
N GLN A 110 -21.92 -4.34 17.93
CA GLN A 110 -21.53 -2.94 18.07
C GLN A 110 -20.80 -2.46 16.82
N ALA A 111 -20.71 -1.14 16.65
CA ALA A 111 -19.96 -0.57 15.55
C ALA A 111 -18.46 -0.91 15.67
N ILE A 112 -17.85 -1.30 14.55
CA ILE A 112 -16.40 -1.44 14.45
C ILE A 112 -15.81 -0.07 14.18
N GLN A 113 -14.79 0.29 14.94
CA GLN A 113 -13.95 1.47 14.69
C GLN A 113 -12.52 1.01 14.45
N LEU A 114 -12.01 1.32 13.25
CA LEU A 114 -10.63 1.03 12.86
C LEU A 114 -9.94 2.32 12.47
N SER A 115 -8.97 2.73 13.29
CA SER A 115 -8.13 3.88 13.00
C SER A 115 -6.80 3.44 12.40
N PHE A 116 -6.32 4.15 11.40
CA PHE A 116 -5.03 3.93 10.77
C PHE A 116 -4.49 5.22 10.17
N ARG A 117 -3.21 5.26 9.81
CA ARG A 117 -2.58 6.42 9.19
C ARG A 117 -1.97 6.06 7.84
N THR A 118 -2.30 6.85 6.83
CA THR A 118 -1.78 6.67 5.48
C THR A 118 -0.40 7.29 5.31
N GLU A 119 0.47 6.64 4.54
CA GLU A 119 1.77 7.14 4.09
C GLU A 119 1.90 7.04 2.56
N PRO A 120 2.82 7.78 1.91
CA PRO A 120 2.87 7.85 0.47
C PRO A 120 3.53 6.58 -0.04
N GLN A 121 2.89 5.90 -0.99
CA GLN A 121 3.59 4.85 -1.72
C GLN A 121 4.52 5.52 -2.71
N PHE A 122 5.82 5.48 -2.47
CA PHE A 122 6.80 5.89 -3.48
C PHE A 122 7.05 4.73 -4.45
N THR A 123 7.55 4.99 -5.64
CA THR A 123 7.98 3.94 -6.58
C THR A 123 9.27 4.36 -7.22
N TYR A 124 10.06 3.39 -7.69
CA TYR A 124 11.29 3.72 -8.38
C TYR A 124 11.01 4.62 -9.59
N GLU A 125 10.14 4.19 -10.51
CA GLU A 125 9.96 4.89 -11.79
C GLU A 125 9.37 6.30 -11.61
N ARG A 126 8.45 6.49 -10.65
CA ARG A 126 7.76 7.78 -10.46
C ARG A 126 8.55 8.74 -9.57
N ASP A 127 9.14 8.25 -8.49
CA ASP A 127 9.60 9.12 -7.39
C ASP A 127 11.11 9.08 -7.21
N VAL A 128 11.75 7.91 -7.28
CA VAL A 128 13.19 7.79 -7.00
C VAL A 128 14.06 8.03 -8.23
N LYS A 129 13.65 7.52 -9.39
CA LYS A 129 14.38 7.67 -10.65
C LYS A 129 14.59 9.14 -11.02
N PRO A 130 13.59 10.04 -10.96
CA PRO A 130 13.84 11.46 -11.24
C PRO A 130 14.85 12.10 -10.29
N LEU A 131 14.87 11.69 -9.02
CA LEU A 131 15.85 12.18 -8.03
C LEU A 131 17.27 11.69 -8.35
N LEU A 132 17.41 10.43 -8.77
CA LEU A 132 18.67 9.85 -9.23
C LEU A 132 19.14 10.50 -10.53
N GLU A 133 18.25 10.70 -11.51
CA GLU A 133 18.59 11.35 -12.77
C GLU A 133 19.12 12.78 -12.55
N ALA A 134 18.48 13.55 -11.68
CA ALA A 134 18.90 14.91 -11.39
C ALA A 134 20.23 15.02 -10.63
N SER A 135 20.60 13.99 -9.88
CA SER A 135 21.62 14.15 -8.83
C SER A 135 22.76 13.15 -8.94
N CYS A 136 22.53 11.96 -9.50
CA CYS A 136 23.46 10.84 -9.43
C CYS A 136 23.84 10.30 -10.82
N VAL A 137 22.87 10.10 -11.71
CA VAL A 137 23.06 9.38 -12.99
C VAL A 137 24.07 10.07 -13.91
N GLY A 138 24.19 11.40 -13.87
CA GLY A 138 25.22 12.13 -14.63
C GLY A 138 26.62 11.53 -14.44
N CYS A 139 26.97 11.16 -13.20
CA CYS A 139 28.21 10.50 -12.85
C CYS A 139 28.11 8.95 -12.88
N HIS A 140 26.98 8.40 -12.44
CA HIS A 140 26.73 6.98 -12.19
C HIS A 140 26.02 6.29 -13.37
N GLN A 141 26.55 6.50 -14.57
CA GLN A 141 26.11 5.87 -15.82
C GLN A 141 27.33 5.39 -16.61
N PRO A 142 27.18 4.55 -17.65
CA PRO A 142 28.32 4.01 -18.40
C PRO A 142 29.26 5.06 -19.01
N ALA A 143 28.71 6.20 -19.44
CA ALA A 143 29.46 7.34 -19.97
C ALA A 143 30.02 8.29 -18.86
N GLY A 144 29.60 8.11 -17.62
CA GLY A 144 29.95 8.97 -16.49
C GLY A 144 31.29 8.60 -15.85
N ARG A 145 31.76 9.47 -14.95
CA ARG A 145 33.04 9.27 -14.23
C ARG A 145 33.00 8.11 -13.23
N GLN A 146 31.82 7.72 -12.74
CA GLN A 146 31.60 6.61 -11.80
C GLN A 146 30.99 5.39 -12.52
N ARG A 147 31.41 5.12 -13.76
CA ARG A 147 30.89 4.02 -14.61
C ARG A 147 30.98 2.60 -14.03
N THR A 148 31.65 2.40 -12.89
CA THR A 148 31.71 1.11 -12.17
C THR A 148 30.68 1.01 -11.04
N GLN A 149 29.97 2.09 -10.73
CA GLN A 149 28.89 2.15 -9.75
C GLN A 149 27.69 2.76 -10.45
N LEU A 150 26.84 1.94 -11.04
CA LEU A 150 25.73 2.41 -11.86
C LEU A 150 24.50 2.71 -11.01
N LEU A 151 23.73 3.74 -11.38
CA LEU A 151 22.45 4.12 -10.77
C LEU A 151 21.39 4.50 -11.83
N ASP A 152 21.67 4.20 -13.09
CA ASP A 152 20.89 4.61 -14.27
C ASP A 152 19.70 3.67 -14.59
N SER A 153 19.49 2.65 -13.77
CA SER A 153 18.39 1.71 -13.87
C SER A 153 17.92 1.24 -12.49
N TYR A 154 16.73 0.64 -12.45
CA TYR A 154 16.19 0.03 -11.23
C TYR A 154 17.14 -1.04 -10.70
N GLU A 155 17.57 -1.94 -11.59
CA GLU A 155 18.45 -3.06 -11.27
C GLU A 155 19.79 -2.57 -10.70
N ALA A 156 20.37 -1.54 -11.32
CA ALA A 156 21.61 -0.93 -10.83
C ALA A 156 21.42 -0.25 -9.47
N THR A 157 20.29 0.44 -9.26
CA THR A 157 19.95 1.07 -7.99
C THR A 157 19.78 0.03 -6.88
N MET A 158 19.09 -1.07 -7.17
CA MET A 158 18.82 -2.14 -6.22
C MET A 158 20.07 -2.88 -5.75
N ALA A 159 21.20 -2.77 -6.46
CA ALA A 159 22.48 -3.28 -5.98
C ALA A 159 22.97 -2.58 -4.69
N TYR A 160 22.45 -1.39 -4.38
CA TYR A 160 22.79 -0.57 -3.21
C TYR A 160 21.64 -0.47 -2.19
N VAL A 161 20.53 -1.16 -2.46
CA VAL A 161 19.33 -1.15 -1.63
C VAL A 161 19.15 -2.52 -1.02
N ARG A 162 19.02 -2.55 0.31
CA ARG A 162 18.49 -3.69 1.03
C ARG A 162 17.04 -3.36 1.40
N PRO A 163 16.04 -3.93 0.70
CA PRO A 163 14.64 -3.63 0.99
C PRO A 163 14.30 -3.83 2.47
N GLY A 164 13.55 -2.89 3.04
CA GLY A 164 13.22 -2.88 4.46
C GLY A 164 14.30 -2.30 5.38
N ASP A 165 15.52 -2.02 4.88
CA ASP A 165 16.62 -1.47 5.68
C ASP A 165 16.85 0.02 5.38
N PRO A 166 16.42 0.95 6.28
CA PRO A 166 16.62 2.39 6.08
C PRO A 166 18.10 2.82 6.15
N ASN A 167 19.03 1.90 6.41
CA ASN A 167 20.47 2.17 6.40
C ASN A 167 21.17 1.58 5.17
N SER A 168 20.41 1.20 4.13
CA SER A 168 20.90 0.80 2.82
C SER A 168 22.00 1.72 2.28
N GLU A 169 22.96 1.15 1.54
CA GLU A 169 24.15 1.86 1.05
C GLU A 169 23.81 3.12 0.25
N LEU A 170 22.73 3.07 -0.54
CA LEU A 170 22.22 4.19 -1.35
C LEU A 170 22.04 5.49 -0.54
N ILE A 171 21.61 5.40 0.72
CA ILE A 171 21.36 6.54 1.61
C ILE A 171 22.35 6.60 2.79
N ASN A 172 23.43 5.83 2.73
CA ASN A 172 24.45 5.83 3.77
C ASN A 172 25.16 7.19 3.83
N PRO A 173 25.24 7.84 5.01
CA PRO A 173 25.91 9.13 5.19
C PRO A 173 27.35 9.16 4.68
N ARG A 174 28.08 8.03 4.71
CA ARG A 174 29.45 7.96 4.16
C ARG A 174 29.48 8.07 2.64
N TRP A 175 28.50 7.52 1.96
CA TRP A 175 28.41 7.59 0.50
C TRP A 175 27.95 8.98 0.06
N THR A 176 26.93 9.54 0.69
CA THR A 176 26.46 10.91 0.45
C THR A 176 27.52 11.97 0.82
N SER A 177 28.31 11.77 1.89
CA SER A 177 29.41 12.67 2.27
C SER A 177 30.57 12.71 1.26
N ARG A 178 30.83 11.61 0.53
CA ARG A 178 31.84 11.62 -0.56
C ARG A 178 31.40 12.51 -1.72
N HIS A 179 30.11 12.76 -1.89
CA HIS A 179 29.58 13.66 -2.92
C HIS A 179 29.76 15.14 -2.58
N ALA A 180 29.76 15.52 -1.29
CA ALA A 180 30.09 16.89 -0.86
C ALA A 180 31.52 17.30 -1.26
N TYR A 181 32.45 16.34 -1.28
CA TYR A 181 33.81 16.55 -1.81
C TYR A 181 33.83 16.68 -3.35
N ILE A 182 32.92 16.02 -4.05
CA ILE A 182 32.74 16.12 -5.51
C ILE A 182 32.13 17.48 -5.89
N LEU A 183 31.17 18.03 -5.13
CA LEU A 183 30.62 19.38 -5.33
C LEU A 183 31.70 20.47 -5.28
N ASN A 184 32.69 20.34 -4.40
CA ASN A 184 33.87 21.22 -4.40
C ASN A 184 34.75 21.05 -5.64
N ALA A 185 34.68 19.91 -6.33
CA ALA A 185 35.43 19.64 -7.55
C ALA A 185 34.78 20.18 -8.84
N ILE A 186 33.45 20.40 -8.83
CA ILE A 186 32.68 21.07 -9.90
C ILE A 186 32.49 22.58 -9.66
N ASN A 187 33.25 23.17 -8.72
CA ASN A 187 33.31 24.60 -8.48
C ASN A 187 33.62 25.38 -9.80
N PRO A 188 32.79 26.36 -10.20
CA PRO A 188 32.99 27.13 -11.42
C PRO A 188 34.27 27.98 -11.43
N ASN A 189 34.87 28.23 -10.26
CA ASN A 189 36.14 28.93 -10.09
C ASN A 189 37.37 27.99 -10.11
N ARG A 190 37.18 26.68 -10.32
CA ARG A 190 38.30 25.74 -10.54
C ARG A 190 38.72 25.78 -12.02
N PRO A 191 40.02 25.71 -12.35
CA PRO A 191 40.46 25.59 -13.75
C PRO A 191 39.77 24.38 -14.39
N GLN A 192 38.90 24.64 -15.37
CA GLN A 192 38.13 23.60 -16.03
C GLN A 192 39.09 22.65 -16.77
N ALA A 193 38.89 21.34 -16.58
CA ALA A 193 39.49 20.36 -17.47
C ALA A 193 38.99 20.65 -18.90
N ARG A 194 39.92 20.86 -19.84
CA ARG A 194 39.61 21.15 -21.25
C ARG A 194 38.97 19.91 -21.88
N GLY A 195 37.65 19.88 -21.89
CA GLY A 195 36.82 18.78 -22.38
C GLY A 195 35.56 18.70 -21.52
N GLY A 196 34.40 19.03 -22.11
CA GLY A 196 33.13 19.09 -21.38
C GLY A 196 32.90 17.80 -20.60
N SER A 197 32.57 17.90 -19.32
CA SER A 197 32.45 16.71 -18.50
C SER A 197 31.16 15.94 -18.84
N PRO A 198 31.19 14.60 -18.97
CA PRO A 198 30.02 13.81 -19.32
C PRO A 198 28.81 14.07 -18.41
N GLU A 199 29.07 14.33 -17.13
CA GLU A 199 28.05 14.68 -16.14
C GLU A 199 27.41 16.05 -16.42
N ILE A 200 28.18 17.06 -16.82
CA ILE A 200 27.63 18.38 -17.21
C ILE A 200 26.79 18.23 -18.49
N ALA A 201 27.28 17.50 -19.49
CA ALA A 201 26.56 17.27 -20.73
C ALA A 201 25.23 16.53 -20.49
N TYR A 202 25.23 15.54 -19.60
CA TYR A 202 24.02 14.80 -19.22
C TYR A 202 22.96 15.71 -18.56
N ILE A 203 23.38 16.55 -17.60
CA ILE A 203 22.49 17.46 -16.87
C ILE A 203 21.91 18.52 -17.81
N GLN A 204 22.74 19.11 -18.67
CA GLN A 204 22.31 20.09 -19.67
C GLN A 204 21.33 19.51 -20.68
N ALA A 205 21.57 18.29 -21.18
CA ALA A 205 20.69 17.63 -22.15
C ALA A 205 19.27 17.36 -21.59
N ARG A 206 19.10 17.33 -20.27
CA ARG A 206 17.82 17.13 -19.58
C ARG A 206 17.21 18.42 -19.03
N GLY A 207 17.85 19.57 -19.25
CA GLY A 207 17.39 20.85 -18.72
C GLY A 207 17.41 20.92 -17.19
N LEU A 208 18.25 20.12 -16.52
CA LEU A 208 18.34 20.07 -15.07
C LEU A 208 19.38 21.09 -14.55
N PRO A 209 19.19 21.67 -13.35
CA PRO A 209 20.15 22.65 -12.83
C PRO A 209 21.41 21.96 -12.28
N LEU A 210 22.59 22.50 -12.61
CA LEU A 210 23.88 21.96 -12.15
C LEU A 210 24.03 21.91 -10.62
N SER A 211 23.29 22.74 -9.89
CA SER A 211 23.25 22.74 -8.42
C SER A 211 22.72 21.43 -7.81
N ARG A 212 22.08 20.58 -8.62
CA ARG A 212 21.53 19.29 -8.21
C ARG A 212 22.57 18.17 -8.23
N LEU A 213 23.64 18.33 -9.00
CA LEU A 213 24.58 17.26 -9.27
C LEU A 213 25.33 16.86 -7.99
N GLY A 214 25.14 15.63 -7.54
CA GLY A 214 25.70 15.08 -6.29
C GLY A 214 24.96 15.52 -5.03
N PHE A 215 23.76 16.08 -5.14
CA PHE A 215 23.03 16.63 -4.00
C PHE A 215 21.57 16.17 -3.95
N TRP A 216 21.16 15.65 -2.79
CA TRP A 216 19.76 15.50 -2.39
C TRP A 216 19.48 16.38 -1.16
N THR A 217 18.30 16.98 -1.15
CA THR A 217 17.75 17.67 0.02
C THR A 217 17.38 16.67 1.12
N PRO A 218 17.24 17.09 2.39
CA PRO A 218 16.74 16.22 3.46
C PRO A 218 15.40 15.56 3.12
N GLU A 219 14.49 16.30 2.47
CA GLU A 219 13.17 15.81 2.07
C GLU A 219 13.28 14.71 0.99
N GLU A 220 14.17 14.88 0.02
CA GLU A 220 14.42 13.86 -1.02
C GLU A 220 15.10 12.61 -0.46
N VAL A 221 16.00 12.77 0.50
CA VAL A 221 16.57 11.64 1.25
C VAL A 221 15.44 10.87 1.94
N GLU A 222 14.46 11.58 2.51
CA GLU A 222 13.33 10.93 3.16
C GLU A 222 12.43 10.20 2.16
N ILE A 223 12.14 10.77 0.98
CA ILE A 223 11.42 10.07 -0.10
C ILE A 223 12.11 8.73 -0.44
N VAL A 224 13.43 8.75 -0.64
CA VAL A 224 14.19 7.55 -0.96
C VAL A 224 14.24 6.59 0.22
N ARG A 225 14.38 7.07 1.45
CA ARG A 225 14.34 6.26 2.67
C ARG A 225 13.01 5.55 2.83
N THR A 226 11.89 6.28 2.73
CA THR A 226 10.54 5.72 2.76
C THR A 226 10.36 4.72 1.61
N TRP A 227 10.90 5.01 0.43
CA TRP A 227 10.85 4.05 -0.69
C TRP A 227 11.63 2.76 -0.42
N ILE A 228 12.76 2.81 0.27
CA ILE A 228 13.58 1.63 0.60
C ILE A 228 12.86 0.73 1.62
N VAL A 229 12.19 1.32 2.61
CA VAL A 229 11.56 0.55 3.69
C VAL A 229 10.20 -0.03 3.30
N GLN A 230 9.50 0.57 2.32
CA GLN A 230 8.22 0.03 1.86
C GLN A 230 8.42 -1.21 0.95
N ASP A 231 7.54 -2.20 1.10
CA ASP A 231 7.17 -3.25 0.12
C ASP A 231 8.25 -3.66 -0.92
N GLY A 232 9.43 -4.07 -0.45
CA GLY A 232 10.46 -4.57 -1.36
C GLY A 232 11.14 -3.50 -2.24
N ALA A 233 11.00 -2.21 -1.92
CA ALA A 233 11.42 -1.08 -2.74
C ALA A 233 10.80 -1.12 -4.16
N PRO A 234 9.47 -0.96 -4.27
CA PRO A 234 8.73 -1.30 -5.48
C PRO A 234 9.19 -0.49 -6.69
N ARG A 235 9.39 -1.18 -7.82
CA ARG A 235 9.75 -0.53 -9.08
C ARG A 235 8.64 0.37 -9.62
N THR A 236 7.42 -0.17 -9.62
CA THR A 236 6.19 0.47 -10.12
C THR A 236 5.06 0.25 -9.11
N SER A 237 3.97 1.01 -9.24
CA SER A 237 2.77 0.79 -8.42
C SER A 237 2.15 -0.57 -8.71
N ALA A 238 1.58 -1.24 -7.70
CA ALA A 238 0.87 -2.52 -7.85
C ALA A 238 -0.22 -2.51 -8.95
N ARG A 239 -0.81 -1.34 -9.23
CA ARG A 239 -1.77 -1.12 -10.33
C ARG A 239 -1.25 -1.48 -11.72
N LEU A 240 0.06 -1.47 -11.95
CA LEU A 240 0.69 -1.82 -13.24
C LEU A 240 1.12 -3.29 -13.32
N GLN A 241 1.18 -4.01 -12.19
CA GLN A 241 1.56 -5.42 -12.16
C GLN A 241 0.37 -6.36 -12.42
N MET A 242 -0.86 -5.94 -12.10
CA MET A 242 -2.10 -6.69 -12.36
C MET A 242 -2.72 -6.40 -13.76
N GLY A 243 -1.98 -5.69 -14.62
CA GLY A 243 -2.40 -5.34 -15.99
C GLY A 243 -1.80 -6.25 -17.07
N LYS A 244 -1.45 -7.50 -16.73
CA LYS A 244 -1.05 -8.55 -17.68
C LYS A 244 -1.85 -9.82 -17.43
#